data_AF-A0A3D5SZJ2-F1
#
_entry.id   AF-A0A3D5SZJ2-F1
#
_cell.length_a   1.000
_cell.length_b   1.000
_cell.length_c   1.000
_cell.angle_alpha   90.00
_cell.angle_beta   90.00
_cell.angle_gamma   90.00
#
_symmetry.space_group_name_H-M   'P 1'
#
loop_
_entity.id
_entity.type
_entity.pdbx_description
1 polymer ?
#
loop_
_entity_poly.entity_id
_entity_poly.type
_entity_poly.pdbx_seq_one_letter_code
_entity_poly.pdbx_strand_id
1 'polypeptide(L)'
;TYRGVFGSHVANVIRRLRRVCRFYGSDPVFVLCSATIANPGELASALLGEDAAVVSESGAPQGEKHLLLWNPPVIDPDLGLRASARSQSMRIARTALKRGLKTIVFANTRLMVEVLTKYLKDVFDSDPREPARVAAYRGGYLPGERRGTERSLREGSLDCVVATNALELGVDIGALDVCILNGYPGTIAGTWQRLGRAGRRDRPALGVLVASSEPLDQYIVRNPEFFLGASPEHARIDPDQLLILMDHVRCAAFELPFVAGERFGGENLEEMLAYLADQGIVHREGSRWHWIADSYPAATVSLRSVAEGNFVVIDTTGGAKEVIAEVDYGAAPMTLHEGAIHLIQARPYQVEKLDWVGRKAFVTRTRADYYTEAIDYTKLKILDEFERERGPGGACARGEVHLVRRVAGYKKIRYYSHENVGYGEVRLPDQEMHTSALWWQVSPERLAR
;
A
#
# COMPACT_ATOMS: atom_id res chain seq x y z
N THR A 1 4.05 -4.69 -8.93
CA THR A 1 2.68 -4.62 -8.36
C THR A 1 2.05 -6.01 -8.23
N TYR A 2 2.19 -6.87 -9.25
CA TYR A 2 1.74 -8.27 -9.19
C TYR A 2 2.82 -9.14 -8.52
N ARG A 3 2.78 -9.23 -7.18
CA ARG A 3 3.68 -10.06 -6.37
C ARG A 3 2.93 -10.64 -5.17
N GLY A 4 3.52 -11.61 -4.48
CA GLY A 4 2.89 -12.35 -3.39
C GLY A 4 1.60 -13.05 -3.85
N VAL A 5 0.65 -13.22 -2.92
CA VAL A 5 -0.65 -13.84 -3.18
C VAL A 5 -1.39 -13.18 -4.35
N PHE A 6 -1.41 -11.84 -4.42
CA PHE A 6 -2.06 -11.14 -5.53
C PHE A 6 -1.38 -11.46 -6.88
N GLY A 7 -0.04 -11.55 -6.89
CA GLY A 7 0.70 -11.96 -8.09
C GLY A 7 0.40 -13.39 -8.52
N SER A 8 0.25 -14.32 -7.56
CA SER A 8 -0.18 -15.70 -7.83
C SER A 8 -1.56 -15.79 -8.48
N HIS A 9 -2.53 -15.01 -7.99
CA HIS A 9 -3.84 -14.90 -8.63
C HIS A 9 -3.71 -14.36 -10.07
N VAL A 10 -2.95 -13.28 -10.26
CA VAL A 10 -2.77 -12.66 -11.60
C VAL A 10 -2.09 -13.61 -12.59
N ALA A 11 -1.09 -14.38 -12.16
CA ALA A 11 -0.47 -15.42 -12.99
C ALA A 11 -1.53 -16.41 -13.52
N ASN A 12 -2.43 -16.88 -12.66
CA ASN A 12 -3.51 -17.78 -13.06
C ASN A 12 -4.59 -17.11 -13.93
N VAL A 13 -4.83 -15.81 -13.76
CA VAL A 13 -5.65 -15.03 -14.72
C VAL A 13 -4.99 -15.01 -16.10
N ILE A 14 -3.68 -14.79 -16.17
CA ILE A 14 -2.93 -14.79 -17.45
C ILE A 14 -3.00 -16.19 -18.10
N ARG A 15 -2.84 -17.27 -17.33
CA ARG A 15 -2.99 -18.65 -17.83
C ARG A 15 -4.38 -18.90 -18.45
N ARG A 16 -5.44 -18.47 -17.77
CA ARG A 16 -6.82 -18.50 -18.29
C ARG A 16 -6.97 -17.70 -19.58
N LEU A 17 -6.46 -16.47 -19.61
CA LEU A 17 -6.47 -15.63 -20.80
C LEU A 17 -5.79 -16.31 -21.99
N ARG A 18 -4.58 -16.87 -21.81
CA ARG A 18 -3.85 -17.59 -22.87
C ARG A 18 -4.64 -18.79 -23.37
N ARG A 19 -5.25 -19.57 -22.47
CA ARG A 19 -6.07 -20.72 -22.82
C ARG A 19 -7.26 -20.32 -23.71
N VAL A 20 -7.95 -19.24 -23.36
CA VAL A 20 -9.03 -18.67 -24.17
C VAL A 20 -8.52 -18.18 -25.52
N CYS A 21 -7.44 -17.40 -25.56
CA CYS A 21 -6.84 -16.93 -26.81
C CYS A 21 -6.50 -18.09 -27.76
N ARG A 22 -5.90 -19.16 -27.24
CA ARG A 22 -5.52 -20.34 -28.02
C ARG A 22 -6.72 -21.10 -28.55
N PHE A 23 -7.79 -21.20 -27.77
CA PHE A 23 -9.06 -21.76 -28.24
C PHE A 23 -9.62 -20.99 -29.45
N TYR A 24 -9.49 -19.66 -29.44
CA TYR A 24 -9.85 -18.80 -30.57
C TYR A 24 -8.77 -18.70 -31.67
N GLY A 25 -7.71 -19.52 -31.63
CA GLY A 25 -6.69 -19.58 -32.67
C GLY A 25 -5.65 -18.45 -32.63
N SER A 26 -5.42 -17.85 -31.46
CA SER A 26 -4.44 -16.78 -31.24
C SER A 26 -3.47 -17.13 -30.12
N ASP A 27 -2.19 -16.80 -30.28
CA ASP A 27 -1.18 -16.86 -29.20
C ASP A 27 -0.49 -15.49 -29.08
N PRO A 28 -0.99 -14.60 -28.20
CA PRO A 28 -0.51 -13.23 -28.13
C PRO A 28 0.88 -13.13 -27.48
N VAL A 29 1.63 -12.10 -27.87
CA VAL A 29 2.90 -11.73 -27.21
C VAL A 29 2.63 -10.78 -26.06
N PHE A 30 3.23 -11.05 -24.90
CA PHE A 30 3.12 -10.20 -23.72
C PHE A 30 4.31 -9.22 -23.64
N VAL A 31 4.00 -7.93 -23.52
CA VAL A 31 4.98 -6.88 -23.21
C VAL A 31 4.71 -6.40 -21.79
N LEU A 32 5.70 -6.57 -20.91
CA LEU A 32 5.60 -6.27 -19.48
C LEU A 32 6.50 -5.08 -19.13
N CYS A 33 5.98 -4.17 -18.31
CA CYS A 33 6.77 -3.08 -17.73
C CYS A 33 6.89 -3.29 -16.22
N SER A 34 8.11 -3.32 -15.70
CA SER A 34 8.38 -3.39 -14.26
C SER A 34 9.12 -2.15 -13.79
N ALA A 35 8.89 -1.78 -12.54
CA ALA A 35 9.82 -0.91 -11.82
C ALA A 35 11.11 -1.69 -11.49
N THR A 36 12.15 -0.98 -11.05
CA THR A 36 13.42 -1.56 -10.64
C THR A 36 13.24 -2.51 -9.45
N ILE A 37 13.38 -3.81 -9.72
CA ILE A 37 13.39 -4.92 -8.77
C ILE A 37 14.57 -5.83 -9.10
N ALA A 38 15.00 -6.68 -8.17
CA ALA A 38 16.17 -7.55 -8.41
C ALA A 38 15.94 -8.63 -9.48
N ASN A 39 14.71 -9.12 -9.61
CA ASN A 39 14.40 -10.29 -10.43
C ASN A 39 13.26 -10.06 -11.44
N PRO A 40 13.37 -9.05 -12.33
CA PRO A 40 12.29 -8.72 -13.27
C PRO A 40 12.03 -9.82 -14.29
N GLY A 41 13.07 -10.48 -14.79
CA GLY A 41 12.96 -11.62 -15.71
C GLY A 41 12.28 -12.82 -15.05
N GLU A 42 12.74 -13.23 -13.86
CA GLU A 42 12.14 -14.34 -13.12
C GLU A 42 10.66 -14.09 -12.82
N LEU A 43 10.30 -12.89 -12.36
CA LEU A 43 8.90 -12.56 -12.09
C LEU A 43 8.08 -12.59 -13.37
N ALA A 44 8.58 -12.01 -14.47
CA ALA A 44 7.90 -12.03 -15.75
C ALA A 44 7.67 -13.47 -16.23
N SER A 45 8.70 -14.30 -16.18
CA SER A 45 8.59 -15.70 -16.57
C SER A 45 7.59 -16.47 -15.71
N ALA A 46 7.61 -16.26 -14.39
CA ALA A 46 6.68 -16.89 -13.47
C ALA A 46 5.22 -16.42 -13.69
N LEU A 47 5.00 -15.15 -14.03
CA LEU A 47 3.67 -14.62 -14.35
C LEU A 47 3.12 -15.18 -15.67
N LEU A 48 3.98 -15.36 -16.68
CA LEU A 48 3.58 -15.80 -18.03
C LEU A 48 3.57 -17.33 -18.20
N GLY A 49 4.34 -18.04 -17.37
CA GLY A 49 4.59 -19.48 -17.50
C GLY A 49 5.55 -19.85 -18.62
N GLU A 50 6.39 -18.92 -19.09
CA GLU A 50 7.38 -19.11 -20.17
C GLU A 50 8.54 -18.13 -20.00
N ASP A 51 9.66 -18.34 -20.70
CA ASP A 51 10.84 -17.46 -20.57
C ASP A 51 10.57 -16.04 -21.10
N ALA A 52 10.83 -15.04 -20.28
CA ALA A 52 10.73 -13.63 -20.63
C ALA A 52 12.12 -13.01 -20.96
N ALA A 53 12.22 -12.34 -22.11
CA ALA A 53 13.39 -11.54 -22.45
C ALA A 53 13.37 -10.20 -21.69
N VAL A 54 14.48 -9.87 -21.02
CA VAL A 54 14.59 -8.63 -20.22
C VAL A 54 15.31 -7.56 -21.03
N VAL A 55 14.67 -6.39 -21.14
CA VAL A 55 15.30 -5.16 -21.64
C VAL A 55 15.67 -4.29 -20.44
N SER A 56 16.95 -4.30 -20.04
CA SER A 56 17.45 -3.61 -18.84
C SER A 56 18.16 -2.29 -19.14
N GLU A 57 18.68 -2.11 -20.34
CA GLU A 57 19.41 -0.90 -20.72
C GLU A 57 18.44 0.25 -21.04
N SER A 58 18.70 1.42 -20.43
CA SER A 58 17.94 2.64 -20.70
C SER A 58 18.77 3.61 -21.53
N GLY A 59 18.31 3.89 -22.75
CA GLY A 59 18.87 4.96 -23.60
C GLY A 59 18.29 6.35 -23.32
N ALA A 60 17.51 6.52 -22.25
CA ALA A 60 16.87 7.80 -21.95
C ALA A 60 17.90 8.80 -21.38
N PRO A 61 17.86 10.08 -21.78
CA PRO A 61 18.76 11.09 -21.23
C PRO A 61 18.50 11.28 -19.73
N GLN A 62 19.58 11.33 -18.95
CA GLN A 62 19.52 11.57 -17.51
C GLN A 62 20.38 12.78 -17.15
N GLY A 63 19.76 13.74 -16.46
CA GLY A 63 20.47 14.82 -15.78
C GLY A 63 21.16 14.30 -14.52
N GLU A 64 22.05 15.13 -13.97
CA GLU A 64 22.71 14.86 -12.70
C GLU A 64 21.68 14.65 -11.56
N LYS A 65 21.93 13.68 -10.69
CA LYS A 65 21.06 13.39 -9.53
C LYS A 65 21.88 13.41 -8.26
N HIS A 66 21.53 14.30 -7.34
CA HIS A 66 22.10 14.32 -6.01
C HIS A 66 21.18 13.60 -5.03
N LEU A 67 21.73 12.69 -4.24
CA LEU A 67 21.05 12.09 -3.11
C LEU A 67 21.63 12.63 -1.80
N LEU A 68 20.77 13.15 -0.94
CA LEU A 68 21.13 13.60 0.40
C LEU A 68 20.45 12.72 1.45
N LEU A 69 21.25 12.02 2.24
CA LEU A 69 20.78 11.32 3.44
C LEU A 69 20.84 12.31 4.61
N TRP A 70 19.68 12.82 5.02
CA TRP A 70 19.56 13.85 6.05
C TRP A 70 19.22 13.22 7.39
N ASN A 71 20.17 13.22 8.33
CA ASN A 71 19.90 12.90 9.72
C ASN A 71 19.53 14.18 10.48
N PRO A 72 18.29 14.34 10.99
CA PRO A 72 17.94 15.51 11.77
C PRO A 72 18.90 15.76 12.94
N PRO A 73 19.19 17.03 13.27
CA PRO A 73 20.10 17.36 14.36
C PRO A 73 19.59 16.86 15.70
N VAL A 74 20.51 16.55 16.61
CA VAL A 74 20.19 16.26 18.02
C VAL A 74 19.77 17.56 18.69
N ILE A 75 18.60 17.55 19.34
CA ILE A 75 18.05 18.70 20.07
C ILE A 75 18.23 18.57 21.57
N ASP A 76 18.31 17.33 22.07
CA ASP A 76 18.58 17.00 23.46
C ASP A 76 19.55 15.80 23.50
N PRO A 77 20.85 16.03 23.71
CA PRO A 77 21.84 14.97 23.74
C PRO A 77 21.65 13.99 24.89
N ASP A 78 21.19 14.46 26.06
CA ASP A 78 21.05 13.65 27.26
C ASP A 78 19.91 12.65 27.12
N LEU A 79 18.81 13.07 26.48
CA LEU A 79 17.68 12.20 26.15
C LEU A 79 17.82 11.50 24.79
N GLY A 80 18.89 11.78 24.03
CA GLY A 80 19.11 11.26 22.69
C GLY A 80 18.05 11.71 21.67
N LEU A 81 17.33 12.81 21.94
CA LEU A 81 16.24 13.28 21.09
C LEU A 81 16.78 14.08 19.91
N ARG A 82 16.24 13.79 18.73
CA ARG A 82 16.51 14.52 17.49
C ARG A 82 15.32 15.36 17.09
N ALA A 83 15.59 16.42 16.31
CA ALA A 83 14.54 17.15 15.63
C ALA A 83 13.70 16.18 14.78
N SER A 84 12.39 16.40 14.72
CA SER A 84 11.51 15.49 13.97
C SER A 84 11.81 15.52 12.46
N ALA A 85 11.71 14.37 11.79
CA ALA A 85 11.82 14.29 10.33
C ALA A 85 10.84 15.24 9.63
N ARG A 86 9.64 15.40 10.21
CA ARG A 86 8.60 16.32 9.74
C ARG A 86 9.10 17.76 9.69
N SER A 87 9.72 18.24 10.77
CA SER A 87 10.24 19.62 10.85
C SER A 87 11.32 19.89 9.81
N GLN A 88 12.22 18.92 9.59
CA GLN A 88 13.30 19.06 8.63
C GLN A 88 12.80 18.94 7.18
N SER A 89 11.89 18.01 6.91
CA SER A 89 11.21 17.91 5.61
C SER A 89 10.50 19.20 5.24
N MET A 90 9.79 19.83 6.19
CA MET A 90 9.17 21.14 6.01
C MET A 90 10.19 22.24 5.74
N ARG A 91 11.31 22.27 6.47
CA ARG A 91 12.38 23.26 6.26
C ARG A 91 12.97 23.15 4.84
N ILE A 92 13.24 21.93 4.39
CA ILE A 92 13.81 21.66 3.06
C ILE A 92 12.79 22.02 1.97
N ALA A 93 11.54 21.54 2.10
CA ALA A 93 10.46 21.83 1.15
C ALA A 93 10.21 23.34 1.01
N ARG A 94 10.11 24.08 2.14
CA ARG A 94 9.93 25.54 2.11
C ARG A 94 11.09 26.24 1.42
N THR A 95 12.33 25.77 1.61
CA THR A 95 13.51 26.34 0.97
C THR A 95 13.49 26.12 -0.54
N ALA A 96 13.14 24.90 -0.98
CA ALA A 96 13.00 24.56 -2.40
C ALA A 96 11.93 25.41 -3.08
N LEU A 97 10.73 25.49 -2.49
CA LEU A 97 9.61 26.24 -3.04
C LEU A 97 9.85 27.75 -3.10
N LYS A 98 10.54 28.33 -2.12
CA LYS A 98 10.97 29.74 -2.16
C LYS A 98 11.96 30.03 -3.29
N ARG A 99 12.68 29.02 -3.77
CA ARG A 99 13.60 29.12 -4.90
C ARG A 99 12.94 28.76 -6.25
N GLY A 100 11.62 28.53 -6.26
CA GLY A 100 10.88 28.18 -7.47
C GLY A 100 11.08 26.74 -7.95
N LEU A 101 11.59 25.84 -7.08
CA LEU A 101 11.81 24.44 -7.43
C LEU A 101 10.55 23.61 -7.20
N LYS A 102 10.12 22.89 -8.24
CA LYS A 102 8.98 21.97 -8.18
C LYS A 102 9.32 20.78 -7.29
N THR A 103 8.51 20.56 -6.26
CA THR A 103 8.86 19.66 -5.15
C THR A 103 7.80 18.59 -4.94
N ILE A 104 8.22 17.36 -4.66
CA ILE A 104 7.36 16.31 -4.08
C ILE A 104 7.85 15.95 -2.69
N VAL A 105 6.91 15.78 -1.76
CA VAL A 105 7.18 15.30 -0.41
C VAL A 105 6.42 14.00 -0.19
N PHE A 106 7.12 12.88 -0.03
CA PHE A 106 6.51 11.62 0.34
C PHE A 106 6.44 11.48 1.85
N ALA A 107 5.29 11.04 2.36
CA ALA A 107 5.11 10.66 3.76
C ALA A 107 4.52 9.26 3.89
N ASN A 108 4.91 8.55 4.95
CA ASN A 108 4.55 7.15 5.14
C ASN A 108 3.08 6.94 5.56
N THR A 109 2.39 7.97 6.07
CA THR A 109 0.99 7.86 6.52
C THR A 109 0.10 8.90 5.85
N ARG A 110 -1.17 8.54 5.62
CA ARG A 110 -2.20 9.45 5.08
C ARG A 110 -2.36 10.71 5.94
N LEU A 111 -2.32 10.54 7.26
CA LEU A 111 -2.39 11.65 8.22
C LEU A 111 -1.21 12.62 8.04
N MET A 112 0.02 12.11 7.92
CA MET A 112 1.20 12.96 7.78
C MET A 112 1.20 13.72 6.45
N VAL A 113 0.66 13.14 5.38
CA VAL A 113 0.44 13.85 4.11
C VAL A 113 -0.42 15.08 4.32
N GLU A 114 -1.55 14.95 5.01
CA GLU A 114 -2.47 16.05 5.25
C GLU A 114 -1.87 17.12 6.17
N VAL A 115 -1.18 16.71 7.24
CA VAL A 115 -0.53 17.62 8.19
C VAL A 115 0.58 18.42 7.51
N LEU A 116 1.45 17.78 6.74
CA LEU A 116 2.50 18.46 5.97
C LEU A 116 1.90 19.40 4.90
N THR A 117 0.84 18.96 4.22
CA THR A 117 0.11 19.79 3.25
C THR A 117 -0.44 21.04 3.91
N LYS A 118 -1.05 20.91 5.10
CA LYS A 118 -1.56 22.06 5.86
C LYS A 118 -0.45 23.08 6.12
N TYR A 119 0.70 22.63 6.60
CA TYR A 119 1.81 23.53 6.94
C TYR A 119 2.40 24.22 5.71
N LEU A 120 2.40 23.56 4.55
CA LEU A 120 2.83 24.19 3.31
C LEU A 120 1.78 25.17 2.79
N LYS A 121 0.48 24.83 2.82
CA LYS A 121 -0.61 25.72 2.41
C LYS A 121 -0.69 26.98 3.28
N ASP A 122 -0.53 26.86 4.59
CA ASP A 122 -0.53 28.01 5.50
C ASP A 122 0.61 29.01 5.18
N VAL A 123 1.67 28.57 4.48
CA VAL A 123 2.80 29.42 4.04
C VAL A 123 2.63 29.93 2.60
N PHE A 124 2.19 29.08 1.67
CA PHE A 124 2.23 29.35 0.23
C PHE A 124 0.86 29.64 -0.41
N ASP A 125 -0.23 29.22 0.23
CA ASP A 125 -1.62 29.30 -0.26
C ASP A 125 -2.51 30.06 0.76
N SER A 126 -1.96 31.06 1.43
CA SER A 126 -2.67 31.84 2.46
C SER A 126 -3.66 32.85 1.87
N ASP A 127 -3.43 33.32 0.64
CA ASP A 127 -4.37 34.18 -0.10
C ASP A 127 -5.31 33.32 -0.95
N PRO A 128 -6.62 33.24 -0.62
CA PRO A 128 -7.58 32.42 -1.36
C PRO A 128 -7.88 32.94 -2.77
N ARG A 129 -7.41 34.13 -3.15
CA ARG A 129 -7.57 34.70 -4.50
C ARG A 129 -6.52 34.18 -5.48
N GLU A 130 -5.40 33.70 -4.97
CA GLU A 130 -4.32 33.14 -5.76
C GLU A 130 -4.56 31.64 -6.03
N PRO A 131 -4.12 31.11 -7.18
CA PRO A 131 -4.18 29.69 -7.45
C PRO A 131 -3.39 28.89 -6.40
N ALA A 132 -3.95 27.76 -5.96
CA ALA A 132 -3.28 26.89 -5.01
C ALA A 132 -1.99 26.31 -5.61
N ARG A 133 -0.87 26.52 -4.92
CA ARG A 133 0.46 26.05 -5.31
C ARG A 133 0.79 24.70 -4.69
N VAL A 134 0.07 24.29 -3.64
CA VAL A 134 0.31 23.06 -2.89
C VAL A 134 -0.92 22.16 -2.91
N ALA A 135 -0.72 20.86 -3.17
CA ALA A 135 -1.78 19.85 -3.02
C ALA A 135 -1.31 18.63 -2.23
N ALA A 136 -2.26 17.94 -1.62
CA ALA A 136 -2.07 16.59 -1.11
C ALA A 136 -2.42 15.56 -2.20
N TYR A 137 -1.86 14.36 -2.11
CA TYR A 137 -2.23 13.22 -2.96
C TYR A 137 -2.15 11.90 -2.19
N ARG A 138 -3.29 11.24 -2.00
CA ARG A 138 -3.36 9.93 -1.33
C ARG A 138 -4.46 9.06 -1.90
N GLY A 139 -4.34 7.76 -1.63
CA GLY A 139 -5.47 6.84 -1.76
C GLY A 139 -6.64 7.29 -0.86
N GLY A 140 -7.85 7.16 -1.37
CA GLY A 140 -9.10 7.56 -0.70
C GLY A 140 -9.69 8.90 -1.15
N TYR A 141 -8.95 9.69 -1.93
CA TYR A 141 -9.54 10.84 -2.63
C TYR A 141 -10.39 10.39 -3.82
N LEU A 142 -11.40 11.20 -4.13
CA LEU A 142 -12.27 10.94 -5.25
C LEU A 142 -11.49 10.90 -6.57
N PRO A 143 -11.91 10.08 -7.55
CA PRO A 143 -11.24 10.00 -8.84
C PRO A 143 -11.09 11.36 -9.54
N GLY A 144 -12.08 12.24 -9.42
CA GLY A 144 -12.05 13.60 -9.99
C GLY A 144 -10.95 14.47 -9.38
N GLU A 145 -10.81 14.47 -8.06
CA GLU A 145 -9.79 15.24 -7.34
C GLU A 145 -8.37 14.75 -7.68
N ARG A 146 -8.18 13.42 -7.75
CA ARG A 146 -6.90 12.83 -8.13
C ARG A 146 -6.49 13.25 -9.55
N ARG A 147 -7.40 13.09 -10.52
CA ARG A 147 -7.16 13.52 -11.92
C ARG A 147 -6.91 15.02 -12.03
N GLY A 148 -7.58 15.84 -11.23
CA GLY A 148 -7.34 17.28 -11.15
C GLY A 148 -5.92 17.59 -10.69
N THR A 149 -5.48 16.96 -9.59
CA THR A 149 -4.11 17.12 -9.05
C THR A 149 -3.04 16.64 -10.03
N GLU A 150 -3.26 15.48 -10.67
CA GLU A 150 -2.36 14.93 -11.69
C GLU A 150 -2.22 15.86 -12.89
N ARG A 151 -3.33 16.46 -13.33
CA ARG A 151 -3.35 17.45 -14.41
C ARG A 151 -2.55 18.70 -14.02
N SER A 152 -2.79 19.26 -12.84
CA SER A 152 -2.05 20.46 -12.38
C SER A 152 -0.55 20.21 -12.23
N LEU A 153 -0.14 19.00 -11.84
CA LEU A 153 1.27 18.59 -11.82
C LEU A 153 1.86 18.53 -13.23
N ARG A 154 1.16 17.87 -14.17
CA ARG A 154 1.61 17.74 -15.56
C ARG A 154 1.71 19.09 -16.28
N GLU A 155 0.75 19.98 -16.05
CA GLU A 155 0.72 21.34 -16.61
C GLU A 155 1.72 22.27 -15.91
N GLY A 156 2.30 21.85 -14.78
CA GLY A 156 3.27 22.65 -14.03
C GLY A 156 2.67 23.82 -13.28
N SER A 157 1.34 23.86 -13.09
CA SER A 157 0.64 24.88 -12.29
C SER A 157 0.77 24.65 -10.79
N LEU A 158 1.06 23.42 -10.37
CA LEU A 158 1.34 23.06 -8.98
C LEU A 158 2.84 23.18 -8.68
N ASP A 159 3.22 23.77 -7.54
CA ASP A 159 4.62 23.86 -7.10
C ASP A 159 5.03 22.71 -6.19
N CYS A 160 4.11 22.23 -5.36
CA CYS A 160 4.39 21.17 -4.39
C CYS A 160 3.25 20.17 -4.29
N VAL A 161 3.57 18.87 -4.39
CA VAL A 161 2.64 17.81 -3.99
C VAL A 161 3.18 17.05 -2.78
N VAL A 162 2.34 16.83 -1.77
CA VAL A 162 2.65 15.94 -0.66
C VAL A 162 1.87 14.64 -0.87
N ALA A 163 2.53 13.49 -0.87
CA ALA A 163 1.89 12.24 -1.27
C ALA A 163 2.25 11.04 -0.38
N THR A 164 1.37 10.05 -0.36
CA THR A 164 1.74 8.69 0.08
C THR A 164 2.46 7.97 -1.06
N ASN A 165 2.69 6.66 -0.92
CA ASN A 165 3.10 5.78 -2.03
C ASN A 165 2.12 5.75 -3.23
N ALA A 166 1.00 6.47 -3.19
CA ALA A 166 0.05 6.52 -4.30
C ALA A 166 0.62 7.20 -5.56
N LEU A 167 1.62 8.10 -5.42
CA LEU A 167 2.41 8.64 -6.55
C LEU A 167 3.70 7.85 -6.83
N GLU A 168 3.93 6.75 -6.13
CA GLU A 168 5.00 5.80 -6.49
C GLU A 168 4.63 5.06 -7.78
N LEU A 169 3.34 4.83 -8.02
CA LEU A 169 2.81 4.17 -9.23
C LEU A 169 2.88 5.08 -10.46
N GLY A 170 3.10 4.48 -11.64
CA GLY A 170 3.46 5.08 -12.95
C GLY A 170 2.50 6.10 -13.57
N VAL A 171 1.92 6.99 -12.77
CA VAL A 171 1.22 8.19 -13.22
C VAL A 171 2.25 9.16 -13.78
N ASP A 172 1.97 9.67 -14.97
CA ASP A 172 2.73 10.75 -15.58
C ASP A 172 2.34 12.09 -14.94
N ILE A 173 3.12 12.46 -13.92
CA ILE A 173 3.03 13.72 -13.17
C ILE A 173 4.07 14.75 -13.65
N GLY A 174 4.72 14.49 -14.79
CA GLY A 174 5.88 15.25 -15.23
C GLY A 174 7.10 15.05 -14.33
N ALA A 175 8.14 15.87 -14.55
CA ALA A 175 9.39 15.78 -13.83
C ALA A 175 9.57 16.94 -12.85
N LEU A 176 9.92 16.59 -11.61
CA LEU A 176 10.11 17.49 -10.49
C LEU A 176 11.59 17.76 -10.24
N ASP A 177 11.90 18.85 -9.57
CA ASP A 177 13.28 19.27 -9.29
C ASP A 177 13.78 18.66 -7.97
N VAL A 178 12.89 18.54 -6.96
CA VAL A 178 13.22 18.05 -5.62
C VAL A 178 12.24 16.97 -5.16
N CYS A 179 12.76 15.84 -4.67
CA CYS A 179 12.00 14.79 -4.01
C CYS A 179 12.46 14.64 -2.55
N ILE A 180 11.53 14.76 -1.61
CA ILE A 180 11.80 14.67 -0.17
C ILE A 180 11.04 13.47 0.38
N LEU A 181 11.73 12.55 1.05
CA LEU A 181 11.14 11.43 1.76
C LEU A 181 11.14 11.74 3.25
N ASN A 182 9.95 11.92 3.84
CA ASN A 182 9.79 12.07 5.28
C ASN A 182 9.77 10.68 5.94
N GLY A 183 10.96 10.19 6.26
CA GLY A 183 11.22 8.84 6.77
C GLY A 183 11.57 7.84 5.66
N TYR A 184 12.20 6.73 6.05
CA TYR A 184 12.49 5.64 5.12
C TYR A 184 11.19 4.99 4.63
N PRO A 185 11.01 4.77 3.32
CA PRO A 185 9.87 4.06 2.74
C PRO A 185 9.62 2.64 3.23
N GLY A 186 10.61 2.01 3.89
CA GLY A 186 10.60 0.63 4.34
C GLY A 186 11.31 -0.35 3.40
N THR A 187 11.45 0.01 2.12
CA THR A 187 12.14 -0.81 1.11
C THR A 187 13.09 0.00 0.25
N ILE A 188 14.15 -0.65 -0.25
CA ILE A 188 15.15 -0.06 -1.15
C ILE A 188 14.49 0.26 -2.48
N ALA A 189 13.71 -0.68 -3.04
CA ALA A 189 12.98 -0.48 -4.29
C ALA A 189 12.01 0.69 -4.20
N GLY A 190 11.23 0.79 -3.12
CA GLY A 190 10.27 1.89 -2.91
C GLY A 190 10.97 3.24 -2.75
N THR A 191 12.16 3.26 -2.14
CA THR A 191 12.99 4.46 -2.03
C THR A 191 13.44 4.96 -3.40
N TRP A 192 14.05 4.11 -4.21
CA TRP A 192 14.50 4.48 -5.55
C TRP A 192 13.37 4.89 -6.48
N GLN A 193 12.21 4.22 -6.40
CA GLN A 193 11.03 4.59 -7.20
C GLN A 193 10.51 5.99 -6.87
N ARG A 194 10.50 6.37 -5.58
CA ARG A 194 10.08 7.70 -5.15
C ARG A 194 11.12 8.76 -5.51
N LEU A 195 12.40 8.50 -5.30
CA LEU A 195 13.48 9.42 -5.68
C LEU A 195 13.54 9.64 -7.19
N GLY A 196 13.22 8.61 -7.99
CA GLY A 196 13.10 8.69 -9.45
C GLY A 196 12.00 9.62 -9.96
N ARG A 197 11.13 10.17 -9.08
CA ARG A 197 10.16 11.21 -9.44
C ARG A 197 10.77 12.60 -9.58
N ALA A 198 11.97 12.81 -9.05
CA ALA A 198 12.78 13.98 -9.34
C ALA A 198 13.76 13.68 -10.49
N GLY A 199 13.90 14.62 -11.43
CA GLY A 199 14.76 14.49 -12.60
C GLY A 199 14.04 14.83 -13.90
N ARG A 200 14.38 16.00 -14.47
CA ARG A 200 14.14 16.32 -15.89
C ARG A 200 15.33 15.83 -16.71
N ARG A 201 15.09 15.56 -18.00
CA ARG A 201 16.05 14.92 -18.92
C ARG A 201 17.47 15.49 -18.83
N ASP A 202 17.60 16.81 -18.72
CA ASP A 202 18.84 17.57 -18.84
C ASP A 202 19.15 18.45 -17.62
N ARG A 203 18.33 18.40 -16.56
CA ARG A 203 18.50 19.27 -15.38
C ARG A 203 18.90 18.47 -14.13
N PRO A 204 19.75 19.05 -13.27
CA PRO A 204 20.05 18.47 -11.97
C PRO A 204 18.79 18.27 -11.13
N ALA A 205 18.74 17.19 -10.36
CA ALA A 205 17.67 16.87 -9.45
C ALA A 205 18.19 16.54 -8.06
N LEU A 206 17.41 16.85 -7.03
CA LEU A 206 17.76 16.57 -5.64
C LEU A 206 16.76 15.59 -5.00
N GLY A 207 17.26 14.43 -4.59
CA GLY A 207 16.59 13.50 -3.72
C GLY A 207 17.05 13.68 -2.27
N VAL A 208 16.13 13.77 -1.31
CA VAL A 208 16.47 13.88 0.11
C VAL A 208 15.72 12.84 0.93
N LEU A 209 16.44 11.94 1.59
CA LEU A 209 15.86 11.04 2.59
C LEU A 209 16.06 11.66 3.98
N VAL A 210 14.97 12.12 4.61
CA VAL A 210 14.99 12.68 5.95
C VAL A 210 14.67 11.58 6.95
N ALA A 211 15.68 11.08 7.66
CA ALA A 211 15.49 10.00 8.65
C ALA A 211 14.61 10.43 9.82
N SER A 212 13.76 9.51 10.27
CA SER A 212 13.07 9.61 11.54
C SER A 212 13.92 9.02 12.69
N SER A 213 13.33 8.94 13.88
CA SER A 213 13.92 8.28 15.05
C SER A 213 13.78 6.75 15.00
N GLU A 214 13.07 6.20 14.00
CA GLU A 214 12.94 4.75 13.85
C GLU A 214 14.32 4.09 13.69
N PRO A 215 14.55 2.92 14.32
CA PRO A 215 15.84 2.23 14.25
C PRO A 215 16.32 1.97 12.83
N LEU A 216 15.40 1.61 11.93
CA LEU A 216 15.70 1.33 10.53
C LEU A 216 16.18 2.59 9.80
N ASP A 217 15.51 3.73 9.97
CA ASP A 217 15.91 5.01 9.39
C ASP A 217 17.31 5.43 9.88
N GLN A 218 17.55 5.28 11.19
CA GLN A 218 18.85 5.59 11.79
C GLN A 218 19.95 4.67 11.28
N TYR A 219 19.66 3.38 11.09
CA TYR A 219 20.61 2.44 10.49
C TYR A 219 20.95 2.83 9.05
N ILE A 220 19.95 3.11 8.22
CA ILE A 220 20.14 3.50 6.81
C ILE A 220 21.02 4.74 6.67
N VAL A 221 20.77 5.79 7.46
CA VAL A 221 21.54 7.04 7.34
C VAL A 221 22.92 6.96 7.97
N ARG A 222 23.14 6.04 8.93
CA ARG A 222 24.47 5.81 9.52
C ARG A 222 25.34 4.85 8.70
N ASN A 223 24.74 4.00 7.87
CA ASN A 223 25.42 3.01 7.03
C ASN A 223 25.03 3.24 5.55
N PRO A 224 25.42 4.38 4.94
CA PRO A 224 25.05 4.74 3.57
C PRO A 224 25.51 3.70 2.54
N GLU A 225 26.65 3.05 2.77
CA GLU A 225 27.18 1.98 1.93
C GLU A 225 26.25 0.76 1.85
N PHE A 226 25.56 0.42 2.94
CA PHE A 226 24.53 -0.62 2.90
C PHE A 226 23.38 -0.20 1.98
N PHE A 227 22.89 1.02 2.11
CA PHE A 227 21.78 1.51 1.28
C PHE A 227 22.15 1.60 -0.20
N LEU A 228 23.34 2.10 -0.52
CA LEU A 228 23.81 2.27 -1.89
C LEU A 228 24.22 0.95 -2.54
N GLY A 229 24.72 -0.01 -1.76
CA GLY A 229 25.11 -1.34 -2.24
C GLY A 229 23.99 -2.38 -2.23
N ALA A 230 22.87 -2.12 -1.55
CA ALA A 230 21.76 -3.06 -1.48
C ALA A 230 21.07 -3.22 -2.83
N SER A 231 20.92 -4.47 -3.27
CA SER A 231 20.04 -4.80 -4.39
C SER A 231 18.57 -4.55 -3.98
N PRO A 232 17.72 -4.02 -4.89
CA PRO A 232 16.28 -3.96 -4.67
C PRO A 232 15.68 -5.32 -4.27
N GLU A 233 14.54 -5.31 -3.58
CA GLU A 233 13.90 -6.54 -3.14
C GLU A 233 13.41 -7.41 -4.30
N HIS A 234 13.38 -8.72 -4.09
CA HIS A 234 12.81 -9.67 -5.04
C HIS A 234 11.27 -9.63 -4.97
N ALA A 235 10.63 -9.73 -6.13
CA ALA A 235 9.21 -10.02 -6.22
C ALA A 235 9.04 -11.54 -6.41
N ARG A 236 8.36 -12.17 -5.45
CA ARG A 236 8.06 -13.61 -5.49
C ARG A 236 6.57 -13.85 -5.61
N ILE A 237 6.20 -14.88 -6.34
CA ILE A 237 4.85 -15.39 -6.47
C ILE A 237 4.89 -16.91 -6.35
N ASP A 238 3.75 -17.50 -6.03
CA ASP A 238 3.55 -18.94 -6.02
C ASP A 238 2.20 -19.24 -6.70
N PRO A 239 2.16 -19.28 -8.05
CA PRO A 239 0.91 -19.45 -8.80
C PRO A 239 0.27 -20.81 -8.59
N ASP A 240 1.06 -21.81 -8.21
CA ASP A 240 0.61 -23.20 -8.09
C ASP A 240 0.18 -23.53 -6.65
N GLN A 241 0.18 -22.54 -5.76
CA GLN A 241 -0.35 -22.69 -4.40
C GLN A 241 -1.80 -23.18 -4.43
N LEU A 242 -2.04 -24.35 -3.81
CA LEU A 242 -3.23 -25.19 -4.00
C LEU A 242 -4.57 -24.43 -3.96
N LEU A 243 -4.80 -23.60 -2.94
CA LEU A 243 -6.07 -22.87 -2.79
C LEU A 243 -6.31 -21.86 -3.91
N ILE A 244 -5.26 -21.12 -4.30
CA ILE A 244 -5.32 -20.15 -5.39
C ILE A 244 -5.53 -20.90 -6.71
N LEU A 245 -4.74 -21.95 -6.94
CA LEU A 245 -4.83 -22.74 -8.16
C LEU A 245 -6.23 -23.35 -8.33
N MET A 246 -6.79 -23.95 -7.28
CA MET A 246 -8.14 -24.53 -7.29
C MET A 246 -9.22 -23.52 -7.68
N ASP A 247 -9.19 -22.32 -7.11
CA ASP A 247 -10.11 -21.23 -7.46
C ASP A 247 -10.04 -20.87 -8.95
N HIS A 248 -8.83 -20.80 -9.48
CA HIS A 248 -8.63 -20.49 -10.89
C HIS A 248 -8.93 -21.66 -11.83
N VAL A 249 -8.72 -22.91 -11.42
CA VAL A 249 -9.13 -24.11 -12.16
C VAL A 249 -10.65 -24.16 -12.27
N ARG A 250 -11.40 -23.86 -11.20
CA ARG A 250 -12.87 -23.74 -11.25
C ARG A 250 -13.32 -22.70 -12.28
N CYS A 251 -12.70 -21.52 -12.26
CA CYS A 251 -13.00 -20.48 -13.25
C CYS A 251 -12.65 -20.92 -14.67
N ALA A 252 -11.49 -21.56 -14.87
CA ALA A 252 -11.05 -22.02 -16.17
C ALA A 252 -11.96 -23.13 -16.74
N ALA A 253 -12.42 -24.05 -15.90
CA ALA A 253 -13.33 -25.14 -16.30
C ALA A 253 -14.71 -24.60 -16.72
N PHE A 254 -15.19 -23.54 -16.03
CA PHE A 254 -16.40 -22.82 -16.43
C PHE A 254 -16.23 -22.14 -17.80
N GLU A 255 -15.07 -21.53 -18.05
CA GLU A 255 -14.79 -20.83 -19.31
C GLU A 255 -14.69 -21.79 -20.51
N LEU A 256 -13.91 -22.87 -20.37
CA LEU A 256 -13.69 -23.88 -21.40
C LEU A 256 -13.48 -25.26 -20.76
N PRO A 257 -14.02 -26.36 -21.33
CA PRO A 257 -13.80 -27.71 -20.80
C PRO A 257 -12.32 -28.11 -20.83
N PHE A 258 -11.79 -28.66 -19.73
CA PHE A 258 -10.42 -29.18 -19.70
C PHE A 258 -10.35 -30.52 -20.43
N VAL A 259 -9.27 -30.76 -21.17
CA VAL A 259 -8.99 -32.08 -21.77
C VAL A 259 -8.19 -32.93 -20.79
N ALA A 260 -8.40 -34.24 -20.79
CA ALA A 260 -7.65 -35.18 -19.95
C ALA A 260 -6.13 -35.05 -20.23
N GLY A 261 -5.34 -34.94 -19.16
CA GLY A 261 -3.90 -34.69 -19.22
C GLY A 261 -3.50 -33.26 -19.60
N GLU A 262 -4.45 -32.33 -19.80
CA GLU A 262 -4.16 -30.91 -19.95
C GLU A 262 -3.52 -30.36 -18.66
N ARG A 263 -2.43 -29.62 -18.82
CA ARG A 263 -1.76 -28.95 -17.70
C ARG A 263 -2.25 -27.53 -17.56
N PHE A 264 -2.19 -27.02 -16.33
CA PHE A 264 -2.46 -25.62 -16.05
C PHE A 264 -1.39 -25.09 -15.09
N GLY A 265 -0.40 -24.40 -15.68
CA GLY A 265 0.86 -24.16 -14.99
C GLY A 265 1.78 -25.40 -15.04
N GLY A 266 2.47 -25.67 -13.93
CA GLY A 266 3.31 -26.87 -13.77
C GLY A 266 2.51 -28.13 -13.45
N GLU A 267 1.28 -27.98 -12.96
CA GLU A 267 0.51 -29.03 -12.30
C GLU A 267 -0.32 -29.91 -13.26
N ASN A 268 -0.47 -31.18 -12.88
CA ASN A 268 -1.42 -32.10 -13.48
C ASN A 268 -2.78 -31.94 -12.78
N LEU A 269 -3.82 -31.62 -13.55
CA LEU A 269 -5.14 -31.31 -13.01
C LEU A 269 -6.02 -32.52 -12.70
N GLU A 270 -5.64 -33.74 -13.07
CA GLU A 270 -6.54 -34.91 -12.95
C GLU A 270 -7.08 -35.12 -11.52
N GLU A 271 -6.23 -35.00 -10.49
CA GLU A 271 -6.68 -35.15 -9.10
C GLU A 271 -7.61 -34.01 -8.67
N MET A 272 -7.29 -32.77 -9.08
CA MET A 272 -8.14 -31.60 -8.77
C MET A 272 -9.50 -31.69 -9.48
N LEU A 273 -9.52 -32.10 -10.74
CA LEU A 273 -10.74 -32.26 -11.53
C LEU A 273 -11.58 -33.45 -11.04
N ALA A 274 -10.94 -34.54 -10.61
CA ALA A 274 -11.63 -35.65 -9.96
C ALA A 274 -12.27 -35.22 -8.64
N TYR A 275 -11.56 -34.46 -7.82
CA TYR A 275 -12.12 -33.86 -6.61
C TYR A 275 -13.32 -32.95 -6.94
N LEU A 276 -13.19 -32.03 -7.90
CA LEU A 276 -14.29 -31.17 -8.32
C LEU A 276 -15.48 -31.96 -8.88
N ALA A 277 -15.26 -33.11 -9.50
CA ALA A 277 -16.34 -33.96 -9.99
C ALA A 277 -17.08 -34.68 -8.85
N ASP A 278 -16.34 -35.17 -7.84
CA ASP A 278 -16.94 -35.71 -6.62
C ASP A 278 -17.78 -34.66 -5.88
N GLN A 279 -17.37 -33.39 -5.92
CA GLN A 279 -18.15 -32.26 -5.40
C GLN A 279 -19.31 -31.82 -6.31
N GLY A 280 -19.55 -32.49 -7.44
CA GLY A 280 -20.63 -32.16 -8.38
C GLY A 280 -20.44 -30.85 -9.14
N ILE A 281 -19.21 -30.34 -9.22
CA ILE A 281 -18.87 -29.06 -9.87
C ILE A 281 -18.57 -29.26 -11.36
N VAL A 282 -17.84 -30.32 -11.68
CA VAL A 282 -17.51 -30.70 -13.06
C VAL A 282 -17.96 -32.14 -13.36
N HIS A 283 -18.16 -32.46 -14.63
CA HIS A 283 -18.48 -33.81 -15.10
C HIS A 283 -17.52 -34.23 -16.20
N ARG A 284 -17.04 -35.47 -16.14
CA ARG A 284 -16.19 -36.02 -17.18
C ARG A 284 -17.02 -36.70 -18.26
N GLU A 285 -16.98 -36.17 -19.47
CA GLU A 285 -17.53 -36.79 -20.68
C GLU A 285 -16.39 -37.19 -21.62
N GLY A 286 -16.12 -38.49 -21.72
CA GLY A 286 -14.99 -39.02 -22.48
C GLY A 286 -13.65 -38.49 -21.96
N SER A 287 -12.95 -37.71 -22.80
CA SER A 287 -11.67 -37.08 -22.46
C SER A 287 -11.80 -35.62 -22.03
N ARG A 288 -13.00 -35.11 -21.77
CA ARG A 288 -13.22 -33.71 -21.39
C ARG A 288 -13.92 -33.58 -20.05
N TRP A 289 -13.56 -32.53 -19.31
CA TRP A 289 -14.14 -32.14 -18.04
C TRP A 289 -14.97 -30.87 -18.25
N HIS A 290 -16.28 -31.00 -18.13
CA HIS A 290 -17.26 -29.95 -18.37
C HIS A 290 -17.75 -29.39 -17.04
N TRP A 291 -17.92 -28.08 -16.96
CA TRP A 291 -18.59 -27.45 -15.83
C TRP A 291 -20.10 -27.78 -15.84
N ILE A 292 -20.65 -28.17 -14.69
CA ILE A 292 -22.08 -28.56 -14.57
C ILE A 292 -22.83 -27.83 -13.44
N ALA A 293 -22.14 -27.06 -12.60
CA ALA A 293 -22.78 -26.34 -11.50
C ALA A 293 -23.46 -25.04 -12.00
N ASP A 294 -24.56 -24.64 -11.36
CA ASP A 294 -25.25 -23.37 -11.69
C ASP A 294 -24.50 -22.12 -11.19
N SER A 295 -23.52 -22.31 -10.31
CA SER A 295 -22.75 -21.20 -9.72
C SER A 295 -21.78 -20.57 -10.71
N TYR A 296 -21.63 -19.24 -10.64
CA TYR A 296 -20.60 -18.51 -11.40
C TYR A 296 -19.32 -18.35 -10.55
N PRO A 297 -18.24 -19.13 -10.80
CA PRO A 297 -17.11 -19.21 -9.88
C PRO A 297 -16.32 -17.90 -9.76
N ALA A 298 -16.26 -17.10 -10.81
CA ALA A 298 -15.49 -15.84 -10.78
C ALA A 298 -16.08 -14.80 -9.82
N ALA A 299 -17.36 -14.90 -9.44
CA ALA A 299 -17.97 -13.99 -8.45
C ALA A 299 -17.46 -14.22 -7.03
N THR A 300 -16.97 -15.42 -6.72
CA THR A 300 -16.49 -15.78 -5.37
C THR A 300 -14.97 -15.68 -5.23
N VAL A 301 -14.24 -15.54 -6.34
CA VAL A 301 -12.77 -15.47 -6.35
C VAL A 301 -12.34 -14.00 -6.34
N SER A 302 -11.92 -13.50 -5.19
CA SER A 302 -11.30 -12.19 -5.11
C SER A 302 -9.79 -12.28 -5.34
N LEU A 303 -9.29 -11.57 -6.36
CA LEU A 303 -7.84 -11.51 -6.64
C LEU A 303 -7.06 -10.78 -5.53
N ARG A 304 -7.74 -9.91 -4.78
CA ARG A 304 -7.17 -9.21 -3.63
C ARG A 304 -8.05 -9.47 -2.42
N SER A 305 -7.49 -10.10 -1.39
CA SER A 305 -8.15 -10.32 -0.10
C SER A 305 -8.36 -8.98 0.66
N VAL A 306 -9.18 -8.09 0.12
CA VAL A 306 -9.62 -6.84 0.75
C VAL A 306 -11.05 -7.06 1.23
N ALA A 307 -11.34 -6.67 2.47
CA ALA A 307 -12.69 -6.73 3.02
C ALA A 307 -13.71 -6.03 2.11
N GLU A 308 -14.91 -6.60 2.00
CA GLU A 308 -15.98 -6.04 1.18
C GLU A 308 -16.41 -4.65 1.69
N GLY A 309 -16.30 -3.66 0.80
CA GLY A 309 -16.89 -2.32 0.94
C GLY A 309 -16.02 -1.27 1.65
N ASN A 310 -15.85 -0.14 0.98
CA ASN A 310 -15.27 1.07 1.58
C ASN A 310 -16.35 1.86 2.35
N PHE A 311 -15.91 2.68 3.31
CA PHE A 311 -16.72 3.71 3.92
C PHE A 311 -16.77 4.95 3.02
N VAL A 312 -17.96 5.49 2.82
CA VAL A 312 -18.18 6.75 2.11
C VAL A 312 -18.22 7.88 3.13
N VAL A 313 -17.43 8.94 2.89
CA VAL A 313 -17.42 10.14 3.74
C VAL A 313 -18.34 11.19 3.13
N ILE A 314 -19.33 11.63 3.90
CA ILE A 314 -20.41 12.53 3.47
C ILE A 314 -20.31 13.84 4.25
N ASP A 315 -20.02 14.94 3.55
CA ASP A 315 -20.09 16.29 4.10
C ASP A 315 -21.55 16.70 4.30
N THR A 316 -21.89 17.07 5.53
CA THR A 316 -23.20 17.61 5.91
C THR A 316 -23.18 19.08 6.30
N THR A 317 -22.07 19.79 6.04
CA THR A 317 -21.93 21.22 6.31
C THR A 317 -23.02 22.02 5.61
N GLY A 318 -23.72 22.88 6.35
CA GLY A 318 -24.80 23.71 5.81
C GLY A 318 -26.02 22.94 5.29
N GLY A 319 -26.18 21.65 5.66
CA GLY A 319 -27.30 20.82 5.24
C GLY A 319 -27.12 20.13 3.89
N ALA A 320 -25.98 20.30 3.22
CA ALA A 320 -25.62 19.54 2.03
C ALA A 320 -25.45 18.04 2.33
N LYS A 321 -25.37 17.20 1.30
CA LYS A 321 -24.99 15.77 1.42
C LYS A 321 -24.08 15.42 0.25
N GLU A 322 -22.85 15.87 0.34
CA GLU A 322 -21.85 15.66 -0.71
C GLU A 322 -20.89 14.54 -0.29
N VAL A 323 -20.65 13.58 -1.18
CA VAL A 323 -19.60 12.59 -0.97
C VAL A 323 -18.26 13.25 -1.27
N ILE A 324 -17.33 13.20 -0.31
CA ILE A 324 -16.04 13.89 -0.40
C ILE A 324 -14.82 12.96 -0.39
N ALA A 325 -14.98 11.72 0.06
CA ALA A 325 -13.89 10.73 0.11
C ALA A 325 -14.41 9.31 0.30
N GLU A 326 -13.51 8.34 0.08
CA GLU A 326 -13.69 6.94 0.47
C GLU A 326 -12.54 6.49 1.39
N VAL A 327 -12.86 5.63 2.36
CA VAL A 327 -11.88 5.06 3.31
C VAL A 327 -12.07 3.55 3.38
N ASP A 328 -10.97 2.82 3.25
CA ASP A 328 -10.97 1.35 3.34
C ASP A 328 -11.47 0.87 4.71
N TYR A 329 -12.19 -0.26 4.73
CA TYR A 329 -12.78 -0.85 5.94
C TYR A 329 -11.79 -0.94 7.12
N GLY A 330 -10.57 -1.44 6.85
CA GLY A 330 -9.52 -1.59 7.86
C GLY A 330 -9.02 -0.27 8.46
N ALA A 331 -9.12 0.83 7.73
CA ALA A 331 -8.64 2.15 8.15
C ALA A 331 -9.72 3.01 8.82
N ALA A 332 -11.00 2.65 8.65
CA ALA A 332 -12.13 3.43 9.17
C ALA A 332 -12.08 3.60 10.69
N PRO A 333 -11.81 2.57 11.53
CA PRO A 333 -11.69 2.76 12.97
C PRO A 333 -10.60 3.74 13.41
N MET A 334 -9.56 3.93 12.60
CA MET A 334 -8.43 4.81 12.91
C MET A 334 -8.67 6.27 12.48
N THR A 335 -9.61 6.51 11.57
CA THR A 335 -9.71 7.80 10.86
C THR A 335 -11.11 8.38 10.75
N LEU A 336 -12.14 7.56 10.96
CA LEU A 336 -13.56 7.90 10.83
C LEU A 336 -14.37 7.62 12.11
N HIS A 337 -13.73 7.34 13.24
CA HIS A 337 -14.43 7.22 14.51
C HIS A 337 -15.09 8.57 14.89
N GLU A 338 -16.17 8.53 15.67
CA GLU A 338 -16.84 9.76 16.12
C GLU A 338 -15.85 10.67 16.90
N GLY A 339 -15.91 11.98 16.63
CA GLY A 339 -14.97 12.97 17.14
C GLY A 339 -13.61 13.01 16.44
N ALA A 340 -13.33 12.13 15.46
CA ALA A 340 -12.13 12.22 14.65
C ALA A 340 -12.12 13.51 13.81
N ILE A 341 -10.92 14.05 13.57
CA ILE A 341 -10.69 15.07 12.55
C ILE A 341 -10.17 14.39 11.29
N HIS A 342 -11.06 14.21 10.32
CA HIS A 342 -10.72 13.73 8.99
C HIS A 342 -10.25 14.89 8.12
N LEU A 343 -9.08 14.75 7.50
CA LEU A 343 -8.48 15.80 6.67
C LEU A 343 -8.61 15.42 5.19
N ILE A 344 -9.09 16.35 4.37
CA ILE A 344 -9.12 16.23 2.91
C ILE A 344 -8.51 17.49 2.31
N GLN A 345 -7.40 17.35 1.58
CA GLN A 345 -6.67 18.49 1.01
C GLN A 345 -6.31 19.55 2.07
N ALA A 346 -5.90 19.10 3.26
CA ALA A 346 -5.64 19.89 4.46
C ALA A 346 -6.85 20.64 5.05
N ARG A 347 -8.06 20.39 4.57
CA ARG A 347 -9.30 20.93 5.13
C ARG A 347 -9.81 19.97 6.22
N PRO A 348 -10.00 20.43 7.47
CA PRO A 348 -10.45 19.58 8.56
C PRO A 348 -11.97 19.44 8.57
N TYR A 349 -12.41 18.20 8.70
CA TYR A 349 -13.79 17.79 8.89
C TYR A 349 -13.88 16.98 10.18
N GLN A 350 -14.79 17.35 11.07
CA GLN A 350 -15.07 16.57 12.26
C GLN A 350 -16.09 15.48 11.90
N VAL A 351 -15.80 14.25 12.33
CA VAL A 351 -16.76 13.15 12.19
C VAL A 351 -17.81 13.26 13.29
N GLU A 352 -19.03 13.57 12.89
CA GLU A 352 -20.16 13.70 13.81
C GLU A 352 -20.80 12.34 14.10
N LYS A 353 -20.85 11.47 13.08
CA LYS A 353 -21.48 10.16 13.19
C LYS A 353 -20.83 9.15 12.27
N LEU A 354 -20.56 7.95 12.77
CA LEU A 354 -20.13 6.81 11.95
C LEU A 354 -21.24 5.74 11.92
N ASP A 355 -21.89 5.60 10.77
CA ASP A 355 -22.73 4.44 10.49
C ASP A 355 -21.87 3.26 10.03
N TRP A 356 -21.51 2.42 10.99
CA TRP A 356 -20.67 1.24 10.76
C TRP A 356 -21.30 0.26 9.78
N VAL A 357 -22.59 -0.04 9.95
CA VAL A 357 -23.33 -1.04 9.16
C VAL A 357 -23.60 -0.50 7.77
N GLY A 358 -24.10 0.74 7.66
CA GLY A 358 -24.38 1.40 6.38
C GLY A 358 -23.16 1.92 5.63
N ARG A 359 -21.94 1.77 6.19
CA ARG A 359 -20.65 2.19 5.61
C ARG A 359 -20.58 3.68 5.28
N LYS A 360 -21.08 4.54 6.18
CA LYS A 360 -21.14 5.99 5.97
C LYS A 360 -20.59 6.75 7.16
N ALA A 361 -19.69 7.69 6.91
CA ALA A 361 -19.23 8.66 7.90
C ALA A 361 -19.82 10.04 7.56
N PHE A 362 -20.59 10.61 8.48
CA PHE A 362 -21.15 11.95 8.33
C PHE A 362 -20.24 12.94 9.03
N VAL A 363 -19.80 13.96 8.28
CA VAL A 363 -18.79 14.90 8.74
C VAL A 363 -19.25 16.34 8.53
N THR A 364 -18.76 17.25 9.37
CA THR A 364 -18.94 18.69 9.18
C THR A 364 -17.60 19.40 9.14
N ARG A 365 -17.51 20.46 8.34
CA ARG A 365 -16.30 21.28 8.25
C ARG A 365 -16.05 21.98 9.57
N THR A 366 -14.83 21.90 10.07
CA THR A 366 -14.43 22.51 11.34
C THR A 366 -13.28 23.50 11.16
N ARG A 367 -12.96 24.25 12.22
CA ARG A 367 -11.78 25.11 12.33
C ARG A 367 -10.83 24.64 13.45
N ALA A 368 -10.88 23.35 13.77
CA ALA A 368 -10.03 22.76 14.79
C ALA A 368 -8.55 23.10 14.54
N ASP A 369 -7.85 23.50 15.60
CA ASP A 369 -6.42 23.80 15.64
C ASP A 369 -5.57 22.57 16.01
N TYR A 370 -6.19 21.38 15.95
CA TYR A 370 -5.58 20.08 16.18
C TYR A 370 -6.00 19.07 15.11
N TYR A 371 -5.27 17.96 15.03
CA TYR A 371 -5.66 16.74 14.32
C TYR A 371 -5.79 15.58 15.30
N THR A 372 -6.44 14.49 14.88
CA THR A 372 -6.62 13.30 15.72
C THR A 372 -5.73 12.16 15.27
N GLU A 373 -5.19 11.44 16.24
CA GLU A 373 -4.39 10.23 16.03
C GLU A 373 -4.93 9.11 16.90
N ALA A 374 -5.46 8.06 16.26
CA ALA A 374 -6.03 6.91 16.96
C ALA A 374 -4.96 6.06 17.65
N ILE A 375 -5.36 5.42 18.75
CA ILE A 375 -4.55 4.50 19.54
C ILE A 375 -5.16 3.12 19.38
N ASP A 376 -4.39 2.21 18.79
CA ASP A 376 -4.78 0.82 18.59
C ASP A 376 -3.86 -0.17 19.32
N TYR A 377 -4.43 -1.34 19.60
CA TYR A 377 -3.74 -2.46 20.20
C TYR A 377 -4.10 -3.72 19.44
N THR A 378 -3.11 -4.55 19.14
CA THR A 378 -3.29 -5.87 18.54
C THR A 378 -2.97 -6.94 19.56
N LYS A 379 -3.88 -7.90 19.74
CA LYS A 379 -3.69 -9.08 20.59
C LYS A 379 -3.82 -10.32 19.74
N LEU A 380 -2.86 -11.22 19.86
CA LEU A 380 -2.91 -12.56 19.29
C LEU A 380 -3.23 -13.56 20.39
N LYS A 381 -4.15 -14.48 20.13
CA LYS A 381 -4.48 -15.62 20.99
C LYS A 381 -4.33 -16.90 20.18
N ILE A 382 -3.69 -17.91 20.76
CA ILE A 382 -3.72 -19.27 20.22
C ILE A 382 -5.08 -19.87 20.60
N LEU A 383 -5.81 -20.39 19.60
CA LEU A 383 -7.10 -21.05 19.81
C LEU A 383 -6.93 -22.56 19.95
N ASP A 384 -6.17 -23.15 19.02
CA ASP A 384 -5.92 -24.58 18.98
C ASP A 384 -4.51 -24.88 18.45
N GLU A 385 -3.89 -25.95 18.94
CA GLU A 385 -2.58 -26.43 18.51
C GLU A 385 -2.77 -27.74 17.74
N PHE A 386 -2.53 -27.74 16.42
CA PHE A 386 -2.69 -28.93 15.59
C PHE A 386 -1.46 -29.84 15.69
N GLU A 387 -0.28 -29.24 15.65
CA GLU A 387 1.00 -29.94 15.64
C GLU A 387 1.99 -29.20 16.53
N ARG A 388 2.82 -29.96 17.25
CA ARG A 388 3.88 -29.41 18.09
C ARG A 388 5.11 -30.30 18.07
N GLU A 389 6.25 -29.70 17.78
CA GLU A 389 7.54 -30.35 17.82
C GLU A 389 8.42 -29.69 18.88
N ARG A 390 8.99 -30.50 19.77
CA ARG A 390 9.89 -30.02 20.84
C ARG A 390 11.33 -30.23 20.43
N GLY A 391 12.12 -29.16 20.49
CA GLY A 391 13.56 -29.20 20.32
C GLY A 391 14.30 -28.93 21.63
N PRO A 392 15.64 -29.05 21.66
CA PRO A 392 16.43 -28.86 22.87
C PRO A 392 16.25 -27.50 23.54
N GLY A 393 15.79 -26.47 22.81
CA GLY A 393 15.68 -25.10 23.30
C GLY A 393 14.32 -24.44 23.23
N GLY A 394 13.28 -25.21 22.98
CA GLY A 394 11.98 -24.65 22.74
C GLY A 394 11.06 -25.61 22.03
N ALA A 395 9.98 -25.06 21.49
CA ALA A 395 9.06 -25.79 20.65
C ALA A 395 8.70 -24.97 19.42
N CYS A 396 8.42 -25.65 18.33
CA CYS A 396 7.71 -25.11 17.18
C CYS A 396 6.29 -25.68 17.22
N ALA A 397 5.28 -24.87 16.96
CA ALA A 397 3.90 -25.32 16.91
C ALA A 397 3.15 -24.65 15.76
N ARG A 398 2.21 -25.40 15.19
CA ARG A 398 1.29 -24.97 14.13
C ARG A 398 -0.13 -25.14 14.62
N GLY A 399 -0.97 -24.17 14.35
CA GLY A 399 -2.35 -24.18 14.84
C GLY A 399 -3.16 -23.00 14.37
N GLU A 400 -4.32 -22.85 14.99
CA GLU A 400 -5.23 -21.73 14.75
C GLU A 400 -4.98 -20.61 15.76
N VAL A 401 -4.96 -19.38 15.25
CA VAL A 401 -4.82 -18.17 16.07
C VAL A 401 -5.95 -17.19 15.74
N HIS A 402 -6.33 -16.44 16.77
CA HIS A 402 -7.26 -15.33 16.67
C HIS A 402 -6.50 -14.03 16.93
N LEU A 403 -6.45 -13.15 15.93
CA LEU A 403 -5.96 -11.79 16.05
C LEU A 403 -7.12 -10.84 16.27
N VAL A 404 -7.03 -10.04 17.34
CA VAL A 404 -7.99 -8.98 17.67
C VAL A 404 -7.25 -7.65 17.63
N ARG A 405 -7.67 -6.74 16.75
CA ARG A 405 -7.20 -5.36 16.72
C ARG A 405 -8.31 -4.43 17.20
N ARG A 406 -8.04 -3.72 18.29
CA ARG A 406 -8.96 -2.77 18.91
C ARG A 406 -8.43 -1.35 18.80
N VAL A 407 -9.26 -0.42 18.32
CA VAL A 407 -9.00 1.01 18.46
C VAL A 407 -9.68 1.48 19.73
N ALA A 408 -8.90 1.74 20.77
CA ALA A 408 -9.44 2.02 22.12
C ALA A 408 -9.75 3.50 22.34
N GLY A 409 -9.05 4.38 21.64
CA GLY A 409 -9.15 5.81 21.84
C GLY A 409 -8.37 6.58 20.79
N TYR A 410 -8.29 7.90 20.98
CA TYR A 410 -7.50 8.78 20.13
C TYR A 410 -6.92 9.94 20.94
N LYS A 411 -5.85 10.53 20.41
CA LYS A 411 -5.20 11.74 20.91
C LYS A 411 -5.61 12.92 20.03
N LYS A 412 -5.74 14.10 20.63
CA LYS A 412 -5.86 15.39 19.94
C LYS A 412 -4.49 16.05 19.96
N ILE A 413 -3.89 16.25 18.81
CA ILE A 413 -2.52 16.78 18.68
C ILE A 413 -2.59 18.16 18.04
N ARG A 414 -2.16 19.19 18.78
CA ARG A 414 -2.16 20.58 18.31
C ARG A 414 -1.24 20.72 17.10
N TYR A 415 -1.70 21.43 16.07
CA TYR A 415 -0.84 21.75 14.93
C TYR A 415 0.36 22.58 15.38
N TYR A 416 1.51 22.43 14.71
CA TYR A 416 2.75 23.17 14.95
C TYR A 416 3.48 22.84 16.25
N SER A 417 2.84 22.92 17.42
CA SER A 417 3.48 22.56 18.69
C SER A 417 3.58 21.04 18.88
N HIS A 418 2.66 20.28 18.26
CA HIS A 418 2.56 18.83 18.41
C HIS A 418 2.35 18.35 19.85
N GLU A 419 1.87 19.24 20.70
CA GLU A 419 1.47 18.91 22.06
C GLU A 419 0.16 18.14 22.03
N ASN A 420 0.06 17.15 22.91
CA ASN A 420 -1.19 16.49 23.16
C ASN A 420 -2.10 17.41 23.99
N VAL A 421 -3.24 17.78 23.41
CA VAL A 421 -4.23 18.69 24.02
C VAL A 421 -5.48 17.97 24.50
N GLY A 422 -5.53 16.65 24.39
CA GLY A 422 -6.65 15.87 24.91
C GLY A 422 -6.75 14.46 24.33
N TYR A 423 -7.68 13.71 24.89
CA TYR A 423 -7.97 12.34 24.48
C TYR A 423 -9.47 12.16 24.27
N GLY A 424 -9.85 11.11 23.55
CA GLY A 424 -11.21 10.64 23.47
C GLY A 424 -11.26 9.12 23.35
N GLU A 425 -12.39 8.53 23.72
CA GLU A 425 -12.65 7.10 23.58
C GLU A 425 -13.14 6.77 22.18
N VAL A 426 -12.84 5.56 21.72
CA VAL A 426 -13.42 5.00 20.49
C VAL A 426 -14.22 3.76 20.87
N ARG A 427 -15.49 3.73 20.46
CA ARG A 427 -16.41 2.62 20.71
C ARG A 427 -16.83 2.02 19.38
N LEU A 428 -15.95 1.23 18.79
CA LEU A 428 -16.19 0.53 17.53
C LEU A 428 -15.95 -0.96 17.71
N PRO A 429 -16.56 -1.80 16.86
CA PRO A 429 -16.29 -3.24 16.87
C PRO A 429 -14.80 -3.53 16.69
N ASP A 430 -14.33 -4.57 17.37
CA ASP A 430 -12.97 -5.06 17.18
C ASP A 430 -12.82 -5.62 15.76
N GLN A 431 -11.64 -5.41 15.17
CA GLN A 431 -11.26 -6.07 13.93
C GLN A 431 -10.66 -7.43 14.28
N GLU A 432 -11.42 -8.47 13.99
CA GLU A 432 -11.08 -9.86 14.30
C GLU A 432 -10.65 -10.62 13.04
N MET A 433 -9.64 -11.46 13.19
CA MET A 433 -9.14 -12.33 12.12
C MET A 433 -8.78 -13.69 12.69
N HIS A 434 -9.46 -14.73 12.20
CA HIS A 434 -9.13 -16.12 12.42
C HIS A 434 -8.20 -16.58 11.30
N THR A 435 -7.04 -17.15 11.66
CA THR A 435 -6.06 -17.63 10.69
C THR A 435 -5.25 -18.77 11.27
N SER A 436 -4.59 -19.53 10.40
CA SER A 436 -3.53 -20.43 10.81
C SER A 436 -2.23 -19.66 11.07
N ALA A 437 -1.41 -20.17 11.98
CA ALA A 437 -0.07 -19.65 12.25
C ALA A 437 0.92 -20.78 12.58
N LEU A 438 2.20 -20.47 12.39
CA LEU A 438 3.34 -21.24 12.88
C LEU A 438 4.10 -20.34 13.85
N TRP A 439 4.41 -20.82 15.05
CA TRP A 439 5.11 -20.05 16.07
C TRP A 439 6.20 -20.86 16.78
N TRP A 440 7.23 -20.15 17.24
CA TRP A 440 8.32 -20.70 18.03
C TRP A 440 8.24 -20.18 19.46
N GLN A 441 8.40 -21.08 20.42
CA GLN A 441 8.49 -20.79 21.84
C GLN A 441 9.89 -21.13 22.32
N VAL A 442 10.59 -20.18 22.90
CA VAL A 442 11.91 -20.40 23.52
C VAL A 442 11.72 -20.58 25.02
N SER A 443 12.44 -21.53 25.64
CA SER A 443 12.37 -21.69 27.10
C SER A 443 12.98 -20.47 27.81
N PRO A 444 12.35 -19.96 28.89
CA PRO A 444 12.87 -18.80 29.62
C PRO A 444 14.33 -18.98 30.09
N GLU A 445 14.69 -20.19 30.51
CA GLU A 445 16.04 -20.56 30.96
C GLU A 445 17.13 -20.34 29.90
N ARG A 446 16.78 -20.41 28.61
CA ARG A 446 17.73 -20.16 27.51
C ARG A 446 17.86 -18.70 27.14
N LEU A 447 16.84 -17.88 27.42
CA LEU A 447 16.91 -16.43 27.20
C LEU A 447 17.71 -15.72 28.31
N ALA A 448 17.89 -16.37 29.46
CA ALA A 448 18.63 -15.84 30.60
C ALA A 448 20.15 -16.08 30.53
N ARG A 449 20.65 -16.80 29.52
CA ARG A 449 22.07 -17.00 29.23
C ARG A 449 22.47 -16.15 28.03
#